data_AF-A0A0C3CUP3-F1
#
_entry.id   AF-A0A0C3CUP3-F1
#
_cell.length_a   1.000
_cell.length_b   1.000
_cell.length_c   1.000
_cell.angle_alpha   90.00
_cell.angle_beta   90.00
_cell.angle_gamma   90.00
#
_symmetry.space_group_name_H-M   'P 1'
#
loop_
_entity.id
_entity.type
_entity.pdbx_description
1 polymer ?
#
loop_
_entity_poly.entity_id
_entity_poly.type
_entity_poly.pdbx_seq_one_letter_code
_entity_poly.pdbx_strand_id
1 'polypeptide(L)'
;FWDRQDWEEYLDSSEGQQSKRRTLGYLEDKNGNAPLIKIAKEIRKAVCRGWAQLVKEESVPQSWGRLTASGHTFFHNFMGKAFPMFKLANNGWKLDHLAATSYPAWQKRKLDENSRWKEKGKGIKVEDNDNDNNDSDEVGTKHARALACKSETPEKKFKGMRCIYSQ
;
A
#
# COMPACT_ATOMS: atom_id res chain seq x y z
N PHE A 1 -16.28 -16.19 0.17
CA PHE A 1 -15.87 -14.77 0.07
C PHE A 1 -14.76 -14.59 1.10
N TRP A 2 -13.59 -14.08 0.72
CA TRP A 2 -12.47 -13.95 1.67
C TRP A 2 -12.78 -12.99 2.82
N ASP A 3 -12.54 -13.45 4.04
CA ASP A 3 -12.24 -12.55 5.16
C ASP A 3 -10.74 -12.21 5.17
N ARG A 4 -10.38 -11.16 5.90
CA ARG A 4 -9.00 -10.64 5.88
C ARG A 4 -8.00 -11.67 6.41
N GLN A 5 -8.36 -12.36 7.49
CA GLN A 5 -7.51 -13.37 8.10
C GLN A 5 -7.28 -14.56 7.16
N ASP A 6 -8.36 -15.10 6.56
CA ASP A 6 -8.26 -16.21 5.60
C ASP A 6 -7.33 -15.86 4.43
N TRP A 7 -7.38 -14.61 3.95
CA TRP A 7 -6.50 -14.16 2.87
C TRP A 7 -5.04 -14.07 3.31
N GLU A 8 -4.76 -13.58 4.52
CA GLU A 8 -3.41 -13.52 5.07
C GLU A 8 -2.84 -14.94 5.29
N GLU A 9 -3.64 -15.86 5.86
CA GLU A 9 -3.27 -17.27 6.01
C GLU A 9 -3.02 -17.96 4.66
N TYR A 10 -3.87 -17.69 3.67
CA TYR A 10 -3.65 -18.18 2.31
C TYR A 10 -2.33 -17.66 1.72
N LEU A 11 -2.01 -16.38 1.89
CA LEU A 11 -0.75 -15.81 1.39
C LEU A 11 0.49 -16.48 2.00
N ASP A 12 0.41 -16.92 3.26
CA ASP A 12 1.48 -17.63 3.97
C ASP A 12 1.57 -19.12 3.64
N SER A 13 0.51 -19.71 3.10
CA SER A 13 0.47 -21.10 2.67
C SER A 13 1.37 -21.38 1.45
N SER A 14 1.80 -22.64 1.28
CA SER A 14 2.55 -23.07 0.10
C SER A 14 1.78 -22.83 -1.21
N GLU A 15 0.45 -22.97 -1.18
CA GLU A 15 -0.45 -22.71 -2.29
C GLU A 15 -0.43 -21.21 -2.67
N GLY A 16 -0.60 -20.32 -1.70
CA GLY A 16 -0.59 -18.87 -1.96
C GLY A 16 0.76 -18.31 -2.38
N GLN A 17 1.86 -18.94 -1.96
CA GLN A 17 3.22 -18.59 -2.42
C GLN A 17 3.44 -18.93 -3.89
N GLN A 18 2.84 -20.03 -4.39
CA GLN A 18 2.98 -20.47 -5.79
C GLN A 18 1.88 -19.90 -6.71
N SER A 19 0.85 -19.29 -6.14
CA SER A 19 -0.31 -18.83 -6.87
C SER A 19 -0.08 -17.55 -7.67
N LYS A 20 -0.58 -17.54 -8.92
CA LYS A 20 -0.65 -16.33 -9.76
C LYS A 20 -1.73 -15.33 -9.31
N ARG A 21 -2.53 -15.65 -8.29
CA ARG A 21 -3.68 -14.83 -7.83
C ARG A 21 -3.31 -13.66 -6.91
N ARG A 22 -2.05 -13.49 -6.55
CA ARG A 22 -1.62 -12.63 -5.43
C ARG A 22 -2.07 -11.17 -5.48
N THR A 23 -2.08 -10.54 -6.65
CA THR A 23 -2.22 -9.06 -6.71
C THR A 23 -3.62 -8.57 -6.37
N LEU A 24 -4.68 -9.26 -6.82
CA LEU A 24 -6.08 -8.86 -6.61
C LEU A 24 -7.02 -10.06 -6.38
N GLY A 25 -6.48 -11.24 -6.02
CA GLY A 25 -7.27 -12.46 -5.80
C GLY A 25 -8.30 -12.29 -4.69
N TYR A 26 -8.00 -11.53 -3.65
CA TYR A 26 -8.97 -11.23 -2.58
C TYR A 26 -10.23 -10.49 -3.06
N LEU A 27 -10.22 -9.86 -4.24
CA LEU A 27 -11.37 -9.19 -4.84
C LEU A 27 -12.35 -10.15 -5.55
N GLU A 28 -12.24 -11.45 -5.28
CA GLU A 28 -13.18 -12.45 -5.78
C GLU A 28 -14.65 -12.04 -5.58
N ASP A 29 -15.44 -12.31 -6.63
CA ASP A 29 -16.88 -12.12 -6.61
C ASP A 29 -17.61 -13.19 -5.78
N LYS A 30 -18.94 -13.11 -5.75
CA LYS A 30 -19.78 -14.05 -4.98
C LYS A 30 -19.65 -15.51 -5.45
N ASN A 31 -19.14 -15.73 -6.64
CA ASN A 31 -18.93 -17.05 -7.22
C ASN A 31 -17.48 -17.54 -7.04
N GLY A 32 -16.64 -16.80 -6.31
CA GLY A 32 -15.22 -17.14 -6.10
C GLY A 32 -14.33 -16.85 -7.31
N ASN A 33 -14.80 -16.03 -8.27
CA ASN A 33 -14.00 -15.67 -9.43
C ASN A 33 -13.27 -14.36 -9.19
N ALA A 34 -11.95 -14.36 -9.40
CA ALA A 34 -11.16 -13.13 -9.34
C ALA A 34 -11.66 -12.12 -10.40
N PRO A 35 -11.52 -10.80 -10.16
CA PRO A 35 -11.95 -9.81 -11.14
C PRO A 35 -11.22 -10.02 -12.46
N LEU A 36 -11.97 -10.04 -13.56
CA LEU A 36 -11.40 -9.97 -14.90
C LEU A 36 -10.44 -8.78 -15.00
N ILE A 37 -9.37 -8.92 -15.78
CA ILE A 37 -8.34 -7.87 -15.96
C ILE A 37 -8.97 -6.50 -16.29
N LYS A 38 -10.03 -6.49 -17.10
CA LYS A 38 -10.78 -5.27 -17.44
C LYS A 38 -11.41 -4.63 -16.19
N ILE A 39 -12.08 -5.40 -15.34
CA ILE A 39 -12.69 -4.92 -14.10
C ILE A 39 -11.62 -4.41 -13.13
N ALA A 40 -10.51 -5.14 -12.99
CA ALA A 40 -9.38 -4.72 -12.17
C ALA A 40 -8.78 -3.37 -12.60
N LYS A 41 -8.73 -3.10 -13.92
CA LYS A 41 -8.31 -1.80 -14.46
C LYS A 41 -9.32 -0.70 -14.08
N GLU A 42 -10.61 -0.95 -14.25
CA GLU A 42 -11.65 0.02 -13.88
C GLU A 42 -11.67 0.32 -12.37
N ILE A 43 -11.48 -0.69 -11.52
CA ILE A 43 -11.34 -0.51 -10.06
C ILE A 43 -10.17 0.43 -9.75
N ARG A 44 -8.99 0.19 -10.36
CA ARG A 44 -7.82 1.06 -10.16
C ARG A 44 -8.08 2.50 -10.63
N LYS A 45 -8.72 2.68 -11.80
CA LYS A 45 -9.11 4.01 -12.30
C LYS A 45 -10.05 4.72 -11.32
N ALA A 46 -11.04 4.02 -10.78
CA ALA A 46 -11.98 4.59 -9.82
C ALA A 46 -11.30 4.94 -8.48
N VAL A 47 -10.45 4.07 -7.95
CA VAL A 47 -9.65 4.34 -6.75
C VAL A 47 -8.85 5.63 -6.91
N CYS A 48 -8.13 5.78 -8.03
CA CYS A 48 -7.38 6.99 -8.35
C CYS A 48 -8.26 8.25 -8.43
N ARG A 49 -9.49 8.13 -8.98
CA ARG A 49 -10.46 9.25 -9.00
C ARG A 49 -10.97 9.60 -7.61
N GLY A 50 -11.23 8.60 -6.76
CA GLY A 50 -11.64 8.80 -5.38
C GLY A 50 -10.56 9.55 -4.59
N TRP A 51 -9.29 9.18 -4.75
CA TRP A 51 -8.17 9.92 -4.15
C TRP A 51 -8.07 11.35 -4.67
N ALA A 52 -8.20 11.56 -5.98
CA ALA A 52 -8.18 12.89 -6.57
C ALA A 52 -9.29 13.80 -6.02
N GLN A 53 -10.48 13.24 -5.78
CA GLN A 53 -11.59 13.97 -5.16
C GLN A 53 -11.27 14.36 -3.70
N LEU A 54 -10.69 13.45 -2.92
CA LEU A 54 -10.22 13.78 -1.57
C LEU A 54 -9.18 14.91 -1.58
N VAL A 55 -8.24 14.93 -2.55
CA VAL A 55 -7.22 16.00 -2.64
C VAL A 55 -7.90 17.34 -2.87
N LYS A 56 -8.89 17.37 -3.77
CA LYS A 56 -9.66 18.57 -4.08
C LYS A 56 -10.40 19.11 -2.85
N GLU A 57 -10.85 18.22 -1.97
CA GLU A 57 -11.53 18.56 -0.72
C GLU A 57 -10.56 18.83 0.45
N GLU A 58 -9.25 18.88 0.18
CA GLU A 58 -8.17 19.08 1.18
C GLU A 58 -8.22 18.08 2.35
N SER A 59 -8.83 16.91 2.13
CA SER A 59 -9.05 15.87 3.14
C SER A 59 -8.11 14.67 3.00
N VAL A 60 -7.10 14.80 2.14
CA VAL A 60 -6.15 13.71 1.90
C VAL A 60 -5.13 13.59 3.01
N PRO A 61 -4.98 12.39 3.58
CA PRO A 61 -4.01 12.17 4.62
C PRO A 61 -2.62 11.95 4.04
N GLN A 62 -1.61 12.26 4.85
CA GLN A 62 -0.22 11.95 4.52
C GLN A 62 0.01 10.44 4.32
N SER A 63 -0.80 9.60 4.95
CA SER A 63 -0.83 8.15 4.72
C SER A 63 -2.27 7.65 4.78
N TRP A 64 -2.60 6.61 4.00
CA TRP A 64 -3.97 6.10 3.93
C TRP A 64 -4.56 5.76 5.31
N GLY A 65 -3.75 5.19 6.22
CA GLY A 65 -4.18 4.86 7.59
C GLY A 65 -4.47 6.06 8.50
N ARG A 66 -4.20 7.29 8.06
CA ARG A 66 -4.52 8.55 8.78
C ARG A 66 -5.74 9.27 8.18
N LEU A 67 -6.46 8.64 7.26
CA LEU A 67 -7.68 9.20 6.67
C LEU A 67 -8.72 9.43 7.78
N THR A 68 -9.43 10.55 7.71
CA THR A 68 -10.49 10.87 8.66
C THR A 68 -11.67 9.90 8.49
N ALA A 69 -12.50 9.75 9.53
CA ALA A 69 -13.70 8.92 9.45
C ALA A 69 -14.66 9.35 8.31
N SER A 70 -14.80 10.66 8.08
CA SER A 70 -15.59 11.20 6.97
C SER A 70 -14.96 10.87 5.61
N GLY A 71 -13.64 10.93 5.49
CA GLY A 71 -12.91 10.52 4.28
C GLY A 71 -13.07 9.03 3.98
N HIS A 72 -12.96 8.17 5.00
CA HIS A 72 -13.25 6.74 4.86
C HIS A 72 -14.69 6.52 4.40
N THR A 73 -15.65 7.15 5.05
CA THR A 73 -17.08 7.03 4.70
C THR A 73 -17.34 7.48 3.26
N PHE A 74 -16.76 8.61 2.85
CA PHE A 74 -16.82 9.08 1.47
C PHE A 74 -16.26 8.03 0.51
N PHE A 75 -15.06 7.53 0.76
CA PHE A 75 -14.36 6.63 -0.15
C PHE A 75 -15.07 5.28 -0.29
N HIS A 76 -15.53 4.71 0.83
CA HIS A 76 -16.34 3.48 0.85
C HIS A 76 -17.65 3.67 0.08
N ASN A 77 -18.37 4.78 0.29
CA ASN A 77 -19.60 5.08 -0.45
C ASN A 77 -19.34 5.30 -1.94
N PHE A 78 -18.27 6.02 -2.30
CA PHE A 78 -17.88 6.28 -3.67
C PHE A 78 -17.59 4.97 -4.42
N MET A 79 -16.74 4.12 -3.84
CA MET A 79 -16.35 2.85 -4.44
C MET A 79 -17.47 1.83 -4.44
N GLY A 80 -18.28 1.76 -3.38
CA GLY A 80 -19.41 0.84 -3.30
C GLY A 80 -20.56 1.19 -4.25
N LYS A 81 -20.68 2.44 -4.70
CA LYS A 81 -21.62 2.83 -5.78
C LYS A 81 -21.16 2.30 -7.14
N ALA A 82 -19.86 2.38 -7.43
CA ALA A 82 -19.29 1.93 -8.70
C ALA A 82 -19.12 0.40 -8.78
N PHE A 83 -18.74 -0.23 -7.67
CA PHE A 83 -18.46 -1.67 -7.59
C PHE A 83 -19.15 -2.26 -6.36
N PRO A 84 -20.35 -2.84 -6.52
CA PRO A 84 -21.13 -3.40 -5.41
C PRO A 84 -20.40 -4.45 -4.58
N MET A 85 -19.39 -5.13 -5.14
CA MET A 85 -18.56 -6.11 -4.42
C MET A 85 -17.87 -5.55 -3.18
N PHE A 86 -17.58 -4.24 -3.14
CA PHE A 86 -17.00 -3.61 -1.94
C PHE A 86 -18.02 -3.44 -0.80
N LYS A 87 -19.34 -3.47 -1.09
CA LYS A 87 -20.39 -3.49 -0.08
C LYS A 87 -20.60 -4.86 0.56
N LEU A 88 -20.14 -5.92 -0.13
CA LEU A 88 -20.33 -7.31 0.31
C LEU A 88 -19.23 -7.77 1.27
N ALA A 89 -18.10 -7.06 1.33
CA ALA A 89 -16.99 -7.42 2.21
C ALA A 89 -17.23 -6.90 3.63
N ASN A 90 -17.05 -7.77 4.63
CA ASN A 90 -17.14 -7.40 6.05
C ASN A 90 -16.23 -6.21 6.35
N ASN A 91 -16.80 -5.16 6.97
CA ASN A 91 -16.09 -3.94 7.36
C ASN A 91 -15.33 -3.24 6.22
N GLY A 92 -15.64 -3.54 4.95
CA GLY A 92 -14.97 -2.94 3.80
C GLY A 92 -13.46 -3.26 3.67
N TRP A 93 -12.98 -4.30 4.36
CA TRP A 93 -11.54 -4.57 4.51
C TRP A 93 -10.80 -4.69 3.16
N LYS A 94 -11.47 -5.23 2.13
CA LYS A 94 -10.91 -5.38 0.78
C LYS A 94 -10.54 -4.03 0.18
N LEU A 95 -11.40 -3.03 0.36
CA LEU A 95 -11.17 -1.69 -0.15
C LEU A 95 -10.07 -0.98 0.63
N ASP A 96 -10.06 -1.12 1.95
CA ASP A 96 -9.03 -0.53 2.79
C ASP A 96 -7.66 -1.15 2.52
N HIS A 97 -7.60 -2.46 2.30
CA HIS A 97 -6.36 -3.17 1.93
C HIS A 97 -5.86 -2.74 0.55
N LEU A 98 -6.75 -2.65 -0.45
CA LEU A 98 -6.41 -2.16 -1.79
C LEU A 98 -5.83 -0.74 -1.72
N ALA A 99 -6.49 0.14 -0.96
CA ALA A 99 -6.05 1.51 -0.86
C ALA A 99 -4.75 1.63 -0.06
N ALA A 100 -4.59 0.92 1.06
CA ALA A 100 -3.36 0.93 1.86
C ALA A 100 -2.12 0.45 1.07
N THR A 101 -2.29 -0.54 0.19
CA THR A 101 -1.19 -1.09 -0.62
C THR A 101 -0.84 -0.23 -1.83
N SER A 102 -1.83 0.43 -2.44
CA SER A 102 -1.66 1.15 -3.71
C SER A 102 -1.48 2.66 -3.55
N TYR A 103 -2.02 3.25 -2.47
CA TYR A 103 -1.99 4.69 -2.21
C TYR A 103 -0.57 5.28 -2.15
N PRO A 104 0.42 4.69 -1.44
CA PRO A 104 1.75 5.28 -1.33
C PRO A 104 2.43 5.48 -2.69
N ALA A 105 2.26 4.52 -3.61
CA ALA A 105 2.81 4.60 -4.96
C ALA A 105 2.15 5.73 -5.77
N TRP A 106 0.82 5.87 -5.67
CA TRP A 106 0.09 6.94 -6.33
C TRP A 106 0.42 8.31 -5.76
N GLN A 107 0.43 8.46 -4.43
CA GLN A 107 0.76 9.69 -3.73
C GLN A 107 2.15 10.18 -4.14
N LYS A 108 3.18 9.32 -4.10
CA LYS A 108 4.54 9.67 -4.52
C LYS A 108 4.61 10.18 -5.97
N ARG A 109 3.79 9.62 -6.87
CA ARG A 109 3.76 10.02 -8.29
C ARG A 109 3.00 11.32 -8.53
N LYS A 110 1.94 11.59 -7.76
CA LYS A 110 0.97 12.67 -8.05
C LYS A 110 1.04 13.86 -7.11
N LEU A 111 1.43 13.64 -5.86
CA LEU A 111 1.38 14.62 -4.78
C LEU A 111 2.77 14.99 -4.26
N ASP A 112 2.94 16.24 -3.87
CA ASP A 112 4.12 16.72 -3.17
C ASP A 112 4.12 16.32 -1.68
N GLU A 113 5.12 16.79 -0.93
CA GLU A 113 5.28 16.51 0.50
C GLU A 113 4.13 17.08 1.35
N ASN A 114 3.42 18.08 0.83
CA ASN A 114 2.28 18.75 1.48
C ASN A 114 0.93 18.14 1.04
N SER A 115 0.95 16.99 0.38
CA SER A 115 -0.25 16.32 -0.18
C SER A 115 -1.03 17.17 -1.19
N ARG A 116 -0.37 18.13 -1.85
CA ARG A 116 -0.92 18.95 -2.95
C ARG A 116 -0.51 18.36 -4.29
N TRP A 117 -1.24 18.71 -5.35
CA TRP A 117 -0.87 18.31 -6.70
C TRP A 117 0.52 18.83 -7.06
N LYS A 118 1.40 17.94 -7.56
CA LYS A 118 2.68 18.38 -8.12
C LYS A 118 2.44 19.28 -9.32
N GLU A 119 3.15 20.40 -9.37
CA GLU A 119 3.19 21.23 -10.56
C GLU A 119 3.77 20.42 -11.71
N LYS A 120 3.00 20.27 -12.80
CA LYS A 120 3.55 19.75 -14.04
C LYS A 120 4.45 20.84 -14.60
N GLY A 121 5.76 20.59 -14.67
CA GLY A 121 6.69 21.48 -15.33
C GLY A 121 6.15 21.87 -16.71
N LYS A 122 6.09 23.17 -17.02
CA LYS A 122 5.65 23.68 -18.32
C LYS A 122 6.50 23.05 -19.42
N GLY A 123 5.90 22.19 -20.24
CA GLY A 123 6.49 21.71 -21.48
C GLY A 123 6.31 20.21 -21.70
N ILE A 124 5.18 19.84 -22.30
CA ILE A 124 4.96 18.85 -23.37
C ILE A 124 3.45 18.61 -23.43
N LYS A 125 2.86 18.77 -24.61
CA LYS A 125 1.45 18.50 -24.90
C LYS A 125 1.11 17.08 -24.44
N VAL A 126 0.22 16.97 -23.48
CA VAL A 126 -0.36 15.69 -23.06
C VAL A 126 -1.46 15.38 -24.06
N GLU A 127 -1.14 14.60 -25.08
CA GLU A 127 -2.15 13.71 -25.64
C GLU A 127 -2.44 12.66 -24.55
N ASP A 128 -3.73 12.42 -24.30
CA ASP A 128 -4.21 11.38 -23.38
C ASP A 128 -3.68 10.02 -23.84
N ASN A 129 -2.52 9.63 -23.33
CA ASN A 129 -1.99 8.29 -23.50
C ASN A 129 -2.02 7.60 -22.14
N ASP A 130 -3.16 6.94 -21.89
CA ASP A 130 -3.39 5.93 -20.85
C ASP A 130 -2.42 4.75 -21.09
N ASN A 131 -1.12 4.94 -20.84
CA ASN A 131 -0.13 3.86 -20.87
C ASN A 131 0.39 3.58 -19.45
N ASP A 132 -0.45 2.91 -18.66
CA ASP A 132 -0.03 2.27 -17.41
C ASP A 132 0.46 0.85 -17.75
N ASN A 133 1.62 0.78 -18.41
CA ASN A 133 2.40 -0.44 -18.54
C ASN A 133 3.25 -0.57 -17.27
N ASN A 134 2.69 -1.25 -16.27
CA ASN A 134 3.46 -1.78 -15.15
C ASN A 134 3.55 -3.29 -15.36
N ASP A 135 4.39 -3.67 -16.32
CA ASP A 135 4.96 -5.01 -16.42
C ASP A 135 6.44 -4.88 -16.03
N SER A 136 6.78 -5.40 -14.86
CA SER A 136 8.15 -5.53 -14.37
C SER A 136 8.14 -6.68 -13.38
N ASP A 137 8.02 -7.88 -13.93
CA ASP A 137 8.74 -9.02 -13.38
C ASP A 137 10.23 -8.82 -13.71
N GLU A 138 11.07 -8.82 -12.68
CA GLU A 138 12.42 -9.44 -12.63
C GLU A 138 13.39 -8.71 -11.67
N VAL A 139 13.64 -9.40 -10.55
CA VAL A 139 14.90 -9.57 -9.79
C VAL A 139 15.78 -8.36 -9.45
N GLY A 140 15.81 -8.08 -8.15
CA GLY A 140 17.05 -8.15 -7.37
C GLY A 140 17.76 -6.84 -7.06
N THR A 141 17.59 -6.31 -5.86
CA THR A 141 18.72 -5.79 -5.07
C THR A 141 18.41 -5.74 -3.58
N LYS A 142 19.34 -6.30 -2.81
CA LYS A 142 19.29 -6.50 -1.37
C LYS A 142 19.48 -5.15 -0.66
N HIS A 143 18.56 -4.74 0.20
CA HIS A 143 18.82 -3.66 1.16
C HIS A 143 19.08 -4.25 2.55
N ALA A 144 20.34 -4.12 2.98
CA ALA A 144 20.80 -4.45 4.32
C ALA A 144 20.10 -3.55 5.36
N ARG A 145 19.47 -4.16 6.37
CA ARG A 145 18.98 -3.46 7.56
C ARG A 145 20.17 -3.18 8.49
N ALA A 146 20.64 -1.94 8.53
CA ALA A 146 21.46 -1.45 9.63
C ALA A 146 20.53 -1.04 10.78
N LEU A 147 20.38 -1.90 11.79
CA LEU A 147 19.80 -1.54 13.08
C LEU A 147 20.90 -0.95 13.96
N ALA A 148 20.94 0.37 14.08
CA ALA A 148 21.73 1.05 15.09
C ALA A 148 20.81 1.42 16.27
N CYS A 149 20.57 0.47 17.17
CA CYS A 149 19.99 0.77 18.48
C CYS A 149 21.12 1.19 19.42
N LYS A 150 21.21 2.49 19.68
CA LYS A 150 22.02 3.04 20.76
C LYS A 150 21.30 2.74 22.07
N SER A 151 21.90 1.93 22.94
CA SER A 151 21.52 1.83 24.35
C SER A 151 22.63 2.46 25.19
N GLU A 152 22.37 3.67 25.68
CA GLU A 152 23.10 4.25 26.80
C GLU A 152 22.58 3.62 28.10
N THR A 153 23.48 3.13 28.96
CA THR A 153 23.27 3.11 30.42
C THR A 153 24.62 3.27 31.14
N PRO A 154 24.63 3.83 32.36
CA PRO A 154 25.77 4.51 32.93
C PRO A 154 26.60 3.67 33.92
N GLU A 155 27.89 4.03 33.98
CA GLU A 155 28.84 3.96 35.11
C GLU A 155 28.80 2.78 36.08
N LYS A 156 29.95 2.08 36.23
CA LYS A 156 30.79 2.15 37.46
C LYS A 156 32.08 1.33 37.34
N LYS A 157 33.09 1.87 38.01
CA LYS A 157 34.52 1.53 37.99
C LYS A 157 34.80 0.22 38.72
N PHE A 158 35.65 -0.64 38.17
CA PHE A 158 36.57 -1.45 38.97
C PHE A 158 37.95 -1.50 38.33
N LYS A 159 38.94 -1.22 39.19
CA LYS A 159 40.36 -1.04 38.97
C LYS A 159 41.05 -2.31 39.48
N GLY A 160 41.90 -2.97 38.68
CA GLY A 160 42.66 -4.13 39.16
C GLY A 160 43.54 -4.84 38.13
N MET A 161 44.76 -4.31 37.97
CA MET A 161 46.07 -4.95 37.73
C MET A 161 46.23 -6.14 36.74
N ARG A 162 46.88 -5.83 35.62
CA ARG A 162 48.27 -6.24 35.23
C ARG A 162 48.67 -7.71 35.48
N CYS A 163 48.53 -8.56 34.47
CA CYS A 163 49.31 -9.79 34.32
C CYS A 163 50.64 -9.46 33.61
N ILE A 164 51.76 -9.63 34.30
CA ILE A 164 53.10 -9.72 33.71
C ILE A 164 53.49 -11.20 33.69
N TYR A 165 53.85 -11.70 32.50
CA TYR A 165 54.64 -12.91 32.34
C TYR A 165 56.12 -12.51 32.33
N SER A 166 56.96 -13.21 33.11
CA SER A 166 58.30 -13.58 32.68
C SER A 166 58.89 -14.66 33.59
N GLN A 167 59.78 -15.42 32.96
CA GLN A 167 60.44 -16.67 33.34
C GLN A 167 61.19 -16.64 34.67
#